data_AF-A0A945Q7Y5-F1
#
_entry.id   AF-A0A945Q7Y5-F1
#
_cell.length_a   1.000
_cell.length_b   1.000
_cell.length_c   1.000
_cell.angle_alpha   90.00
_cell.angle_beta   90.00
_cell.angle_gamma   90.00
#
_symmetry.space_group_name_H-M   'P 1'
#
loop_
_entity.id
_entity.type
_entity.pdbx_description
1 polymer ?
#
loop_
_entity_poly.entity_id
_entity_poly.type
_entity_poly.pdbx_seq_one_letter_code
_entity_poly.pdbx_strand_id
1 'polypeptide(L)'
;MNFYKQKQKWKYVLFLVAIIISALSIYLIDDLDKELEKSINSLSQSIETLKQNEVTLKNEESSNIKNFAKAYQTLNNMTLDDEGDYSWAIDLIQQNKTIPVIRVDDECYDILDWKNIEIPKDIDEDYDKKDQYIRAELETMKKVGDSILIDIWGVKQKLYYKNSAILDQTRKMHGFTLEKQQLADKILKKMRWYPYYQLSFIFLFAILAYFIFNAAKRSEQNQVWAGMAKETAHQIGTPLSSLMAWL
;
A
#
# COMPACT_ATOMS: atom_id res chain seq x y z
N MET A 1 -24.95 -20.12 -56.23
CA MET A 1 -24.95 -20.26 -54.75
C MET A 1 -24.45 -18.96 -54.15
N ASN A 2 -25.21 -18.36 -53.22
CA ASN A 2 -25.18 -16.91 -52.94
C ASN A 2 -24.00 -16.51 -52.01
N PHE A 3 -22.79 -16.37 -52.56
CA PHE A 3 -21.57 -16.00 -51.84
C PHE A 3 -21.67 -14.66 -51.08
N TYR A 4 -22.53 -13.74 -51.53
CA TYR A 4 -22.75 -12.45 -50.87
C TYR A 4 -23.49 -12.59 -49.52
N LYS A 5 -24.44 -13.53 -49.42
CA LYS A 5 -25.28 -13.71 -48.22
C LYS A 5 -24.52 -14.31 -47.03
N GLN A 6 -23.49 -15.11 -47.29
CA GLN A 6 -22.69 -15.78 -46.26
C GLN A 6 -21.65 -14.83 -45.62
N LYS A 7 -21.07 -13.91 -46.40
CA LYS A 7 -20.17 -12.85 -45.89
C LYS A 7 -20.86 -11.87 -44.93
N GLN A 8 -22.17 -11.67 -45.04
CA GLN A 8 -22.91 -10.73 -44.20
C GLN A 8 -23.25 -11.30 -42.81
N LYS A 9 -23.45 -12.62 -42.68
CA LYS A 9 -23.76 -13.28 -41.39
C LYS A 9 -22.59 -13.23 -40.40
N TRP A 10 -21.36 -13.42 -40.88
CA TRP A 10 -20.16 -13.38 -40.03
C TRP A 10 -19.92 -12.02 -39.36
N LYS A 11 -20.38 -10.91 -39.98
CA LYS A 11 -20.28 -9.56 -39.39
C LYS A 11 -21.15 -9.43 -38.15
N TYR A 12 -22.38 -9.94 -38.19
CA TYR A 12 -23.28 -9.91 -37.03
C TYR A 12 -22.80 -10.83 -35.91
N VAL A 13 -22.20 -11.98 -36.24
CA VAL A 13 -21.60 -12.89 -35.25
C VAL A 13 -20.43 -12.21 -34.53
N LEU A 14 -19.51 -11.59 -35.27
CA LEU A 14 -18.39 -10.84 -34.67
C LEU A 14 -18.85 -9.69 -33.78
N PHE A 15 -19.89 -8.97 -34.20
CA PHE A 15 -20.47 -7.89 -33.40
C PHE A 15 -21.09 -8.40 -32.09
N LEU A 16 -21.84 -9.51 -32.14
CA LEU A 16 -22.40 -10.15 -30.94
C LEU A 16 -21.32 -10.61 -29.97
N VAL A 17 -20.25 -11.25 -30.48
CA VAL A 17 -19.12 -11.67 -29.66
C VAL A 17 -18.44 -10.47 -28.99
N ALA A 18 -18.24 -9.37 -29.72
CA ALA A 18 -17.67 -8.14 -29.15
C ALA A 18 -18.53 -7.54 -28.04
N ILE A 19 -19.86 -7.58 -28.17
CA ILE A 19 -20.80 -7.15 -27.12
C ILE A 19 -20.68 -8.05 -25.90
N ILE A 20 -20.67 -9.37 -26.08
CA ILE A 20 -20.57 -10.33 -24.97
C ILE A 20 -19.26 -10.14 -24.21
N ILE A 21 -18.13 -10.02 -24.91
CA ILE A 21 -16.82 -9.76 -24.30
C ILE A 21 -16.84 -8.43 -23.53
N SER A 22 -17.47 -7.39 -24.09
CA SER A 22 -17.54 -6.09 -23.44
C SER A 22 -18.39 -6.12 -22.17
N ALA A 23 -19.56 -6.77 -22.22
CA ALA A 23 -20.43 -6.94 -21.06
C ALA A 23 -19.76 -7.78 -19.96
N LEU A 24 -19.09 -8.87 -20.35
CA LEU A 24 -18.34 -9.71 -19.42
C LEU A 24 -17.17 -8.95 -18.77
N SER A 25 -16.44 -8.15 -19.55
CA SER A 25 -15.37 -7.28 -19.04
C SER A 25 -15.90 -6.32 -17.98
N ILE A 26 -16.98 -5.58 -18.29
CA ILE A 26 -17.60 -4.63 -17.35
C ILE A 26 -18.05 -5.33 -16.06
N TYR A 27 -18.67 -6.50 -16.18
CA TYR A 27 -19.09 -7.30 -15.03
C TYR A 27 -17.92 -7.68 -14.12
N LEU A 28 -16.82 -8.19 -14.71
CA LEU A 28 -15.61 -8.55 -13.96
C LEU A 28 -14.99 -7.33 -13.26
N ILE A 29 -15.00 -6.17 -13.92
CA ILE A 29 -14.44 -4.94 -13.34
C ILE A 29 -15.28 -4.44 -12.17
N ASP A 30 -16.60 -4.44 -12.30
CA ASP A 30 -17.52 -4.02 -11.23
C ASP A 30 -17.43 -4.93 -9.99
N ASP A 31 -17.29 -6.23 -10.21
CA ASP A 31 -17.05 -7.20 -9.13
C ASP A 31 -15.72 -6.94 -8.42
N LEU A 32 -14.65 -6.72 -9.20
CA LEU A 32 -13.32 -6.45 -8.65
C LEU A 32 -13.24 -5.10 -7.91
N ASP A 33 -13.95 -4.08 -8.39
CA ASP A 33 -14.06 -2.77 -7.75
C ASP A 33 -14.72 -2.91 -6.37
N LYS A 34 -15.81 -3.68 -6.27
CA LYS A 34 -16.51 -3.97 -5.00
C LYS A 34 -15.62 -4.72 -4.01
N GLU A 35 -14.90 -5.76 -4.46
CA GLU A 35 -13.98 -6.49 -3.59
C GLU A 35 -12.83 -5.60 -3.09
N LEU A 36 -12.32 -4.72 -3.95
CA LEU A 36 -11.25 -3.80 -3.62
C LEU A 36 -11.73 -2.72 -2.64
N GLU A 37 -12.92 -2.14 -2.85
CA GLU A 37 -13.55 -1.21 -1.90
C GLU A 37 -13.74 -1.85 -0.52
N LYS A 38 -14.25 -3.09 -0.47
CA LYS A 38 -14.41 -3.83 0.78
C LYS A 38 -13.06 -4.02 1.49
N SER A 39 -12.01 -4.36 0.73
CA SER A 39 -10.66 -4.53 1.25
C SER A 39 -10.10 -3.21 1.82
N ILE A 40 -10.26 -2.10 1.09
CA ILE A 40 -9.85 -0.76 1.53
C ILE A 40 -10.59 -0.34 2.80
N ASN A 41 -11.90 -0.59 2.88
CA ASN A 41 -12.69 -0.28 4.07
C ASN A 41 -12.20 -1.07 5.30
N SER A 42 -11.91 -2.37 5.14
CA SER A 42 -11.35 -3.19 6.23
C SER A 42 -9.94 -2.75 6.66
N LEU A 43 -9.08 -2.33 5.70
CA LEU A 43 -7.76 -1.78 5.98
C LEU A 43 -7.88 -0.46 6.74
N SER A 44 -8.82 0.40 6.34
CA SER A 44 -9.09 1.69 6.99
C SER A 44 -9.52 1.48 8.45
N GLN A 45 -10.39 0.50 8.70
CA GLN A 45 -10.77 0.11 10.06
C GLN A 45 -9.56 -0.41 10.85
N SER A 46 -8.74 -1.27 10.24
CA SER A 46 -7.53 -1.82 10.88
C SER A 46 -6.53 -0.71 11.24
N ILE A 47 -6.33 0.28 10.36
CA ILE A 47 -5.48 1.45 10.61
C ILE A 47 -5.98 2.26 11.80
N GLU A 48 -7.28 2.53 11.87
CA GLU A 48 -7.85 3.26 13.00
C GLU A 48 -7.67 2.47 14.30
N THR A 49 -7.91 1.16 14.29
CA THR A 49 -7.65 0.33 15.48
C THR A 49 -6.19 0.31 15.89
N LEU A 50 -5.25 0.25 14.93
CA LEU A 50 -3.82 0.28 15.22
C LEU A 50 -3.39 1.62 15.80
N LYS A 51 -3.94 2.72 15.28
CA LYS A 51 -3.70 4.06 15.78
C LYS A 51 -4.23 4.24 17.20
N GLN A 52 -5.44 3.75 17.48
CA GLN A 52 -5.99 3.77 18.84
C GLN A 52 -5.15 2.91 19.79
N ASN A 53 -4.72 1.72 19.36
CA ASN A 53 -3.83 0.87 20.13
C ASN A 53 -2.49 1.55 20.40
N GLU A 54 -1.86 2.21 19.42
CA GLU A 54 -0.61 2.96 19.62
C GLU A 54 -0.75 4.04 20.70
N VAL A 55 -1.85 4.81 20.68
CA VAL A 55 -2.11 5.85 21.67
C VAL A 55 -2.34 5.24 23.06
N THR A 56 -3.16 4.19 23.15
CA THR A 56 -3.43 3.50 24.42
C THR A 56 -2.15 2.91 25.00
N LEU A 57 -1.37 2.17 24.21
CA LEU A 57 -0.10 1.58 24.63
C LEU A 57 0.90 2.65 25.08
N LYS A 58 1.00 3.77 24.36
CA LYS A 58 1.87 4.88 24.77
C LYS A 58 1.47 5.46 26.12
N ASN A 59 0.18 5.62 26.37
CA ASN A 59 -0.32 6.12 27.65
C ASN A 59 -0.09 5.12 28.79
N GLU A 60 -0.32 3.83 28.53
CA GLU A 60 -0.05 2.75 29.47
C GLU A 60 1.44 2.66 29.81
N GLU A 61 2.33 2.69 28.81
CA GLU A 61 3.79 2.70 29.01
C GLU A 61 4.23 3.91 29.83
N SER A 62 3.69 5.10 29.55
CA SER A 62 3.99 6.32 30.31
C SER A 62 3.52 6.22 31.78
N SER A 63 2.37 5.60 32.04
CA SER A 63 1.88 5.36 33.40
C SER A 63 2.75 4.32 34.12
N ASN A 64 3.05 3.21 33.44
CA ASN A 64 3.84 2.11 33.98
C ASN A 64 5.26 2.56 34.34
N ILE A 65 5.90 3.38 33.51
CA ILE A 65 7.25 3.87 33.81
C ILE A 65 7.26 4.85 35.00
N LYS A 66 6.20 5.67 35.17
CA LYS A 66 6.04 6.54 36.35
C LYS A 66 5.85 5.73 37.63
N ASN A 67 5.00 4.71 37.58
CA ASN A 67 4.77 3.80 38.71
C ASN A 67 6.04 3.00 39.04
N PHE A 68 6.76 2.56 38.01
CA PHE A 68 8.06 1.90 38.15
C PHE A 68 9.07 2.82 38.83
N ALA A 69 9.22 4.06 38.37
CA ALA A 69 10.14 5.03 38.98
C ALA A 69 9.80 5.30 40.45
N LYS A 70 8.50 5.45 40.77
CA LYS A 70 8.03 5.62 42.14
C LYS A 70 8.32 4.41 43.02
N ALA A 71 8.01 3.21 42.54
CA ALA A 71 8.29 1.96 43.25
C ALA A 71 9.80 1.78 43.49
N TYR A 72 10.61 2.07 42.49
CA TYR A 72 12.07 2.03 42.56
C TYR A 72 12.62 3.03 43.58
N GLN A 73 12.08 4.25 43.60
CA GLN A 73 12.46 5.26 44.58
C GLN A 73 12.09 4.83 46.00
N THR A 74 10.87 4.32 46.21
CA THR A 74 10.41 3.87 47.54
C THR A 74 11.26 2.73 48.07
N LEU A 75 11.58 1.73 47.25
CA LEU A 75 12.39 0.58 47.68
C LEU A 75 13.83 0.97 48.01
N ASN A 76 14.44 1.88 47.24
CA ASN A 76 15.81 2.30 47.50
C ASN A 76 15.93 3.34 48.62
N ASN A 77 14.83 3.96 49.05
CA ASN A 77 14.82 4.86 50.22
C ASN A 77 14.43 4.17 51.53
N MET A 78 14.20 2.85 51.49
CA MET A 78 13.79 2.07 52.65
C MET A 78 14.89 2.07 53.72
N THR A 79 14.50 2.29 54.98
CA THR A 79 15.38 2.16 56.13
C THR A 79 15.18 0.80 56.81
N LEU A 80 16.17 0.33 57.57
CA LEU A 80 16.10 -0.98 58.26
C LEU A 80 15.00 -1.03 59.34
N ASP A 81 14.51 0.12 59.78
CA ASP A 81 13.46 0.25 60.81
C ASP A 81 12.05 0.41 60.20
N ASP A 82 11.92 0.46 58.88
CA ASP A 82 10.62 0.59 58.20
C ASP A 82 9.89 -0.76 58.13
N GLU A 83 8.90 -0.98 59.01
CA GLU A 83 8.00 -2.16 59.00
C GLU A 83 6.88 -2.07 57.94
N GLY A 84 7.15 -1.50 56.76
CA GLY A 84 6.16 -1.33 55.69
C GLY A 84 5.96 -2.59 54.83
N ASP A 85 4.77 -2.73 54.23
CA ASP A 85 4.54 -3.69 53.14
C ASP A 85 4.97 -3.07 51.79
N TYR A 86 6.03 -3.64 51.22
CA TYR A 86 6.62 -3.22 49.94
C TYR A 86 6.34 -4.18 48.80
N SER A 87 5.48 -5.18 49.02
CA SER A 87 5.15 -6.19 48.01
C SER A 87 4.68 -5.53 46.71
N TRP A 88 3.87 -4.47 46.81
CA TRP A 88 3.39 -3.70 45.65
C TRP A 88 4.53 -3.08 44.82
N ALA A 89 5.60 -2.61 45.46
CA ALA A 89 6.73 -1.97 44.77
C ALA A 89 7.62 -3.03 44.12
N ILE A 90 7.83 -4.16 44.80
CA ILE A 90 8.55 -5.31 44.25
C ILE A 90 7.82 -5.84 43.02
N ASP A 91 6.50 -6.02 43.12
CA ASP A 91 5.65 -6.51 42.04
C ASP A 91 5.72 -5.59 40.81
N LEU A 92 5.60 -4.27 41.00
CA LEU A 92 5.69 -3.31 39.89
C LEU A 92 7.03 -3.34 39.16
N ILE A 93 8.14 -3.50 39.90
CA ILE A 93 9.47 -3.60 39.29
C ILE A 93 9.64 -4.90 38.53
N GLN A 94 9.17 -6.02 39.09
CA GLN A 94 9.28 -7.34 38.45
C GLN A 94 8.35 -7.52 37.25
N GLN A 95 7.21 -6.82 37.24
CA GLN A 95 6.28 -6.83 36.11
C GLN A 95 6.82 -6.11 34.89
N ASN A 96 7.72 -5.12 35.06
CA ASN A 96 8.32 -4.40 33.94
C ASN A 96 9.41 -5.23 33.23
N LYS A 97 9.02 -5.98 32.21
CA LYS A 97 9.93 -6.81 31.39
C LYS A 97 10.26 -6.22 30.02
N THR A 98 9.58 -5.14 29.63
CA THR A 98 9.53 -4.71 28.22
C THR A 98 10.00 -3.29 27.99
N ILE A 99 9.95 -2.41 29.00
CA ILE A 99 10.36 -1.00 28.83
C ILE A 99 11.87 -0.89 29.12
N PRO A 100 12.69 -0.49 28.12
CA PRO A 100 14.12 -0.31 28.30
C PRO A 100 14.39 0.95 29.11
N VAL A 101 15.23 0.83 30.14
CA VAL A 101 15.55 1.92 31.06
C VAL A 101 17.05 2.01 31.32
N ILE A 102 17.57 3.22 31.39
CA ILE A 102 18.95 3.53 31.80
C ILE A 102 18.89 4.54 32.95
N ARG A 103 19.48 4.18 34.08
CA ARG A 103 19.60 5.05 35.24
C ARG A 103 20.98 5.69 35.24
N VAL A 104 21.01 7.00 35.42
CA VAL A 104 22.26 7.77 35.49
C VAL A 104 22.26 8.70 36.68
N ASP A 105 23.45 9.00 37.17
CA ASP A 105 23.67 10.06 38.15
C ASP A 105 23.39 11.44 37.54
N ASP A 106 22.73 12.34 38.28
CA ASP A 106 22.38 13.68 37.76
C ASP A 106 23.59 14.62 37.65
N GLU A 107 24.61 14.41 38.50
CA GLU A 107 25.78 15.28 38.58
C GLU A 107 26.89 14.80 37.63
N CYS A 108 27.20 13.50 37.66
CA CYS A 108 28.30 12.92 36.89
C CYS A 108 27.87 12.33 35.54
N TYR A 109 26.56 12.14 35.30
CA TYR A 109 26.01 11.42 34.14
C TYR A 109 26.56 9.99 33.96
N ASP A 110 27.16 9.43 35.01
CA ASP A 110 27.63 8.05 35.02
C ASP A 110 26.45 7.09 35.02
N ILE A 111 26.58 6.03 34.23
CA ILE A 111 25.56 4.98 34.12
C ILE A 111 25.59 4.15 35.39
N LEU A 112 24.48 4.14 36.12
CA LEU A 112 24.34 3.43 37.39
C LEU A 112 23.77 2.02 37.18
N ASP A 113 22.76 1.88 36.32
CA ASP A 113 22.12 0.60 36.00
C ASP A 113 21.35 0.71 34.68
N TRP A 114 21.10 -0.43 34.03
CA TRP A 114 20.26 -0.51 32.84
C TRP A 114 19.45 -1.81 32.82
N LYS A 115 18.23 -1.76 32.27
CA LYS A 115 17.34 -2.93 32.16
C LYS A 115 16.61 -2.96 30.83
N ASN A 116 16.26 -4.18 30.40
CA ASN A 116 15.47 -4.47 29.20
C ASN A 116 16.04 -3.87 27.91
N ILE A 117 17.36 -3.70 27.82
CA ILE A 117 18.05 -3.29 26.60
C ILE A 117 18.50 -4.54 25.85
N GLU A 118 18.02 -4.70 24.62
CA GLU A 118 18.47 -5.78 23.73
C GLU A 118 19.87 -5.45 23.20
N ILE A 119 20.84 -6.29 23.57
CA ILE A 119 22.21 -6.18 23.11
C ILE A 119 22.41 -7.18 21.96
N PRO A 120 22.99 -6.75 20.83
CA PRO A 120 23.32 -7.65 19.74
C PRO A 120 24.26 -8.79 20.18
N LYS A 121 23.97 -10.03 19.74
CA LYS A 121 24.70 -11.24 20.16
C LYS A 121 26.20 -11.21 19.81
N ASP A 122 26.56 -10.48 18.77
CA ASP A 122 27.92 -10.24 18.31
C ASP A 122 28.72 -9.31 19.22
N ILE A 123 28.04 -8.55 20.09
CA ILE A 123 28.63 -7.56 21.00
C ILE A 123 28.52 -8.01 22.46
N ASP A 124 27.62 -8.94 22.78
CA ASP A 124 27.30 -9.29 24.18
C ASP A 124 28.49 -9.89 24.97
N GLU A 125 29.43 -10.54 24.29
CA GLU A 125 30.66 -11.09 24.89
C GLU A 125 31.76 -10.04 25.11
N ASP A 126 31.70 -8.90 24.41
CA ASP A 126 32.72 -7.85 24.43
C ASP A 126 32.29 -6.70 25.34
N TYR A 127 32.90 -6.63 26.53
CA TYR A 127 32.55 -5.65 27.56
C TYR A 127 32.73 -4.20 27.09
N ASP A 128 33.81 -3.89 26.37
CA ASP A 128 34.13 -2.52 25.94
C ASP A 128 33.14 -2.06 24.87
N LYS A 129 32.80 -2.93 23.90
CA LYS A 129 31.79 -2.62 22.88
C LYS A 129 30.39 -2.53 23.47
N LYS A 130 30.09 -3.32 24.49
CA LYS A 130 28.82 -3.26 25.23
C LYS A 130 28.66 -1.94 25.97
N ASP A 131 29.67 -1.49 26.72
CA ASP A 131 29.65 -0.18 27.37
C ASP A 131 29.49 0.95 26.34
N GLN A 132 30.23 0.88 25.22
CA GLN A 132 30.07 1.84 24.13
C GLN A 132 28.65 1.85 23.55
N TYR A 133 28.02 0.68 23.39
CA TYR A 133 26.64 0.56 22.91
C TYR A 133 25.63 1.18 23.88
N ILE A 134 25.74 0.90 25.19
CA ILE A 134 24.85 1.46 26.20
C ILE A 134 25.01 2.99 26.29
N ARG A 135 26.24 3.50 26.21
CA ARG A 135 26.49 4.96 26.16
C ARG A 135 25.89 5.59 24.91
N ALA A 136 26.06 4.96 23.75
CA ALA A 136 25.45 5.43 22.50
C ALA A 136 23.91 5.46 22.62
N GLU A 137 23.33 4.43 23.22
CA GLU A 137 21.89 4.34 23.44
C GLU A 137 21.38 5.37 24.47
N LEU A 138 22.15 5.66 25.51
CA LEU A 138 21.84 6.76 26.43
C LEU A 138 21.78 8.10 25.69
N GLU A 139 22.71 8.35 24.75
CA GLU A 139 22.69 9.57 23.93
C GLU A 139 21.49 9.62 22.98
N THR A 140 20.98 8.49 22.48
CA THR A 140 19.73 8.48 21.71
C THR A 140 18.53 8.80 22.61
N MET A 141 18.46 8.22 23.81
CA MET A 141 17.39 8.49 24.78
C MET A 141 17.39 9.97 25.23
N LYS A 142 18.56 10.56 25.48
CA LYS A 142 18.70 11.98 25.82
C LYS A 142 18.15 12.92 24.74
N LYS A 143 18.29 12.57 23.46
CA LYS A 143 17.76 13.36 22.34
C LYS A 143 16.24 13.31 22.22
N VAL A 144 15.63 12.20 22.63
CA VAL A 144 14.16 12.03 22.61
C VAL A 144 13.48 12.82 23.73
N GLY A 145 14.18 13.04 24.85
CA GLY A 145 13.85 14.10 25.83
C GLY A 145 13.02 13.68 27.03
N ASP A 146 12.62 12.41 27.13
CA ASP A 146 11.83 11.92 28.26
C ASP A 146 12.74 11.25 29.31
N SER A 147 12.79 11.85 30.51
CA SER A 147 13.45 11.26 31.67
C SER A 147 12.63 11.51 32.93
N ILE A 148 12.75 10.61 33.89
CA ILE A 148 12.09 10.72 35.19
C ILE A 148 13.16 10.99 36.24
N LEU A 149 12.99 12.06 37.00
CA LEU A 149 13.83 12.36 38.14
C LEU A 149 13.42 11.49 39.32
N ILE A 150 14.38 10.79 39.91
CA ILE A 150 14.22 10.01 41.14
C ILE A 150 15.22 10.51 42.17
N ASP A 151 14.80 10.60 43.43
CA ASP A 151 15.64 11.02 44.54
C ASP A 151 15.86 9.83 45.48
N ILE A 152 17.10 9.35 45.54
CA ILE A 152 17.51 8.22 46.36
C ILE A 152 18.47 8.71 47.44
N TRP A 153 18.03 8.65 48.70
CA TRP A 153 18.75 9.14 49.88
C TRP A 153 19.33 10.57 49.73
N GLY A 154 18.62 11.47 49.04
CA GLY A 154 19.03 12.84 48.81
C GLY A 154 19.91 13.05 47.57
N VAL A 155 20.30 11.96 46.87
CA VAL A 155 21.03 12.00 45.61
C VAL A 155 20.03 11.95 44.46
N LYS A 156 20.04 13.01 43.63
CA LYS A 156 19.20 13.09 42.45
C LYS A 156 19.77 12.20 41.34
N GLN A 157 18.90 11.43 40.71
CA GLN A 157 19.24 10.56 39.60
C GLN A 157 18.19 10.72 38.50
N LYS A 158 18.59 10.44 37.26
CA LYS A 158 17.72 10.47 36.09
C LYS A 158 17.50 9.06 35.55
N LEU A 159 16.25 8.70 35.37
CA LEU A 159 15.81 7.48 34.70
C LEU A 159 15.41 7.83 33.27
N TYR A 160 16.27 7.49 32.32
CA TYR A 160 15.98 7.56 30.90
C TYR A 160 15.22 6.30 30.48
N TYR A 161 14.22 6.46 29.62
CA TYR A 161 13.47 5.36 29.06
C TYR A 161 13.18 5.60 27.59
N LYS A 162 12.93 4.53 26.85
CA LYS A 162 12.42 4.60 25.47
C LYS A 162 11.15 3.77 25.32
N ASN A 163 10.48 3.95 24.19
CA ASN A 163 9.33 3.13 23.81
C ASN A 163 9.70 1.64 23.85
N SER A 164 8.76 0.79 24.22
CA SER A 164 8.98 -0.66 24.13
C SER A 164 9.16 -1.11 22.68
N ALA A 165 9.78 -2.28 22.49
CA ALA A 165 9.90 -2.90 21.18
C ALA A 165 8.53 -3.12 20.51
N ILE A 166 7.48 -3.38 21.30
CA ILE A 166 6.11 -3.60 20.81
C ILE A 166 5.51 -2.30 20.28
N LEU A 167 5.70 -1.17 20.97
CA LEU A 167 5.20 0.13 20.51
C LEU A 167 5.89 0.56 19.21
N ASP A 168 7.20 0.32 19.10
CA ASP A 168 7.96 0.59 17.86
C ASP A 168 7.53 -0.32 16.70
N GLN A 169 7.32 -1.61 16.96
CA GLN A 169 6.77 -2.54 15.96
C GLN A 169 5.37 -2.12 15.52
N THR A 170 4.52 -1.70 16.44
CA THR A 170 3.16 -1.22 16.17
C THR A 170 3.18 0.01 15.26
N ARG A 171 4.04 0.99 15.56
CA ARG A 171 4.21 2.18 14.71
C ARG A 171 4.68 1.83 13.29
N LYS A 172 5.66 0.92 13.17
CA LYS A 172 6.13 0.44 11.86
C LYS A 172 5.01 -0.26 11.09
N MET A 173 4.24 -1.12 11.75
CA MET A 173 3.11 -1.83 11.15
C MET A 173 2.02 -0.86 10.70
N HIS A 174 1.69 0.15 11.52
CA HIS A 174 0.74 1.21 11.16
C HIS A 174 1.21 1.97 9.91
N GLY A 175 2.48 2.37 9.86
CA GLY A 175 3.07 3.04 8.69
C GLY A 175 3.01 2.19 7.41
N PHE A 176 3.39 0.91 7.50
CA PHE A 176 3.29 -0.03 6.38
C PHE A 176 1.84 -0.23 5.91
N THR A 177 0.89 -0.30 6.85
CA THR A 177 -0.54 -0.47 6.54
C THR A 177 -1.10 0.76 5.83
N LEU A 178 -0.72 1.96 6.27
CA LEU A 178 -1.09 3.22 5.62
C LEU A 178 -0.56 3.30 4.19
N GLU A 179 0.69 2.90 3.95
CA GLU A 179 1.27 2.84 2.61
C GLU A 179 0.51 1.86 1.70
N LYS A 180 0.20 0.67 2.21
CA LYS A 180 -0.61 -0.33 1.50
C LYS A 180 -2.00 0.21 1.14
N GLN A 181 -2.66 0.92 2.06
CA GLN A 181 -3.95 1.55 1.82
C GLN A 181 -3.84 2.61 0.70
N GLN A 182 -2.85 3.50 0.77
CA GLN A 182 -2.63 4.51 -0.26
C GLN A 182 -2.36 3.92 -1.64
N LEU A 183 -1.65 2.79 -1.71
CA LEU A 183 -1.43 2.07 -2.97
C LEU A 183 -2.74 1.49 -3.50
N ALA A 184 -3.53 0.85 -2.64
CA ALA A 184 -4.83 0.28 -3.01
C ALA A 184 -5.79 1.37 -3.52
N ASP A 185 -5.88 2.51 -2.84
CA ASP A 185 -6.70 3.66 -3.28
C ASP A 185 -6.27 4.19 -4.65
N LYS A 186 -4.95 4.26 -4.91
CA LYS A 186 -4.41 4.65 -6.22
C LYS A 186 -4.80 3.65 -7.30
N ILE A 187 -4.77 2.36 -7.01
CA ILE A 187 -5.17 1.30 -7.95
C ILE A 187 -6.67 1.35 -8.21
N LEU A 188 -7.50 1.43 -7.17
CA LEU A 188 -8.96 1.57 -7.26
C LEU A 188 -9.33 2.75 -8.17
N LYS A 189 -8.72 3.91 -7.93
CA LYS A 189 -8.95 5.10 -8.75
C LYS A 189 -8.59 4.87 -10.22
N LYS A 190 -7.50 4.15 -10.53
CA LYS A 190 -7.12 3.82 -11.92
C LYS A 190 -8.08 2.81 -12.55
N MET A 191 -8.50 1.81 -11.78
CA MET A 191 -9.42 0.76 -12.24
C MET A 191 -10.76 1.32 -12.67
N ARG A 192 -11.27 2.32 -11.94
CA ARG A 192 -12.51 3.02 -12.28
C ARG A 192 -12.48 3.74 -13.64
N TRP A 193 -11.30 4.07 -14.17
CA TRP A 193 -11.17 4.65 -15.51
C TRP A 193 -11.12 3.61 -16.64
N TYR A 194 -10.85 2.34 -16.32
CA TYR A 194 -10.67 1.29 -17.32
C TYR A 194 -11.88 1.11 -18.26
N PRO A 195 -13.14 1.12 -17.81
CA PRO A 195 -14.29 0.99 -18.71
C PRO A 195 -14.35 2.10 -19.77
N TYR A 196 -13.93 3.32 -19.43
CA TYR A 196 -13.88 4.43 -20.38
C TYR A 196 -12.78 4.24 -21.43
N TYR A 197 -11.61 3.74 -21.04
CA TYR A 197 -10.55 3.39 -21.99
C TYR A 197 -11.00 2.26 -22.94
N GLN A 198 -11.71 1.26 -22.43
CA GLN A 198 -12.25 0.18 -23.25
C GLN A 198 -13.28 0.71 -24.28
N LEU A 199 -14.21 1.57 -23.87
CA LEU A 199 -15.17 2.19 -24.79
C LEU A 199 -14.48 3.06 -25.84
N SER A 200 -13.48 3.84 -25.44
CA SER A 200 -12.67 4.64 -26.36
C SER A 200 -11.94 3.78 -27.40
N PHE A 201 -11.39 2.64 -26.96
CA PHE A 201 -10.73 1.69 -27.85
C PHE A 201 -11.71 1.05 -28.85
N ILE A 202 -12.89 0.61 -28.38
CA ILE A 202 -13.94 0.08 -29.26
C ILE A 202 -14.37 1.13 -30.29
N PHE A 203 -14.55 2.38 -29.86
CA PHE A 203 -14.92 3.49 -30.73
C PHE A 203 -13.87 3.79 -31.80
N LEU A 204 -12.59 3.79 -31.44
CA LEU A 204 -11.48 3.96 -32.37
C LEU A 204 -11.48 2.85 -33.45
N PHE A 205 -11.66 1.59 -33.03
CA PHE A 205 -11.75 0.46 -33.96
C PHE A 205 -12.97 0.55 -34.87
N ALA A 206 -14.11 1.03 -34.36
CA ALA A 206 -15.31 1.25 -35.17
C ALA A 206 -15.08 2.30 -36.26
N ILE A 207 -14.38 3.40 -35.95
CA ILE A 207 -13.99 4.42 -36.94
C ILE A 207 -13.07 3.82 -38.01
N LEU A 208 -12.03 3.08 -37.60
CA LEU A 208 -11.09 2.45 -38.53
C LEU A 208 -11.81 1.46 -39.47
N ALA A 209 -12.70 0.63 -38.91
CA ALA A 209 -13.51 -0.30 -39.67
C ALA A 209 -14.42 0.41 -40.69
N TYR A 210 -15.01 1.56 -40.32
CA TYR A 210 -15.80 2.38 -41.23
C TYR A 210 -14.98 2.87 -42.42
N PHE A 211 -13.77 3.40 -42.19
CA PHE A 211 -12.89 3.87 -43.27
C PHE A 211 -12.49 2.74 -44.22
N ILE A 212 -12.07 1.58 -43.69
CA ILE A 212 -11.70 0.41 -44.51
C ILE A 212 -12.90 -0.06 -45.34
N PHE A 213 -14.08 -0.16 -44.74
CA PHE A 213 -15.29 -0.60 -45.45
C PHE A 213 -15.72 0.40 -46.53
N ASN A 214 -15.61 1.70 -46.27
CA ASN A 214 -15.89 2.73 -47.25
C ASN A 214 -14.92 2.67 -48.44
N ALA A 215 -13.62 2.48 -48.17
CA ALA A 215 -12.61 2.29 -49.21
C ALA A 215 -12.87 1.02 -50.04
N ALA A 216 -13.21 -0.10 -49.39
CA ALA A 216 -13.55 -1.35 -50.07
C ALA A 216 -14.78 -1.20 -50.98
N LYS A 217 -15.85 -0.54 -50.50
CA LYS A 217 -17.04 -0.25 -51.32
C LYS A 217 -16.72 0.60 -52.53
N ARG A 218 -15.89 1.64 -52.36
CA ARG A 218 -15.46 2.49 -53.48
C ARG A 218 -14.64 1.71 -54.50
N SER A 219 -13.79 0.78 -54.05
CA SER A 219 -13.03 -0.12 -54.93
C SER A 219 -13.95 -1.06 -55.71
N GLU A 220 -14.96 -1.66 -55.05
CA GLU A 220 -15.96 -2.49 -55.73
C GLU A 220 -16.69 -1.68 -56.82
N GLN A 221 -17.14 -0.46 -56.51
CA GLN A 221 -17.80 0.41 -57.49
C GLN A 221 -16.88 0.78 -58.66
N ASN A 222 -15.62 1.15 -58.38
CA ASN A 222 -14.64 1.47 -59.41
C ASN A 222 -14.36 0.28 -60.34
N GLN A 223 -14.28 -0.95 -59.81
CA GLN A 223 -14.12 -2.15 -60.63
C GLN A 223 -15.34 -2.40 -61.51
N VAL A 224 -16.55 -2.22 -60.98
CA VAL A 224 -17.79 -2.34 -61.75
C VAL A 224 -17.84 -1.29 -62.86
N TRP A 225 -17.46 -0.03 -62.57
CA TRP A 225 -17.39 1.04 -63.57
C TRP A 225 -16.36 0.76 -64.67
N ALA A 226 -15.17 0.28 -64.32
CA ALA A 226 -14.16 -0.13 -65.31
C ALA A 226 -14.65 -1.29 -66.18
N GLY A 227 -15.36 -2.26 -65.58
CA GLY A 227 -15.99 -3.37 -66.30
C GLY A 227 -17.08 -2.91 -67.27
N MET A 228 -18.00 -2.06 -66.81
CA MET A 228 -19.06 -1.48 -67.64
C MET A 228 -18.48 -0.64 -68.78
N ALA A 229 -17.44 0.18 -68.52
CA ALA A 229 -16.77 0.96 -69.56
C ALA A 229 -16.13 0.06 -70.63
N LYS A 230 -15.49 -1.04 -70.22
CA LYS A 230 -14.89 -2.02 -71.14
C LYS A 230 -15.96 -2.70 -72.01
N GLU A 231 -17.07 -3.11 -71.42
CA GLU A 231 -18.18 -3.74 -72.14
C GLU A 231 -18.86 -2.77 -73.10
N THR A 232 -19.13 -1.53 -72.68
CA THR A 232 -19.69 -0.48 -73.54
C THR A 232 -18.75 -0.13 -74.70
N ALA A 233 -17.44 -0.02 -74.45
CA ALA A 233 -16.46 0.21 -75.50
C ALA A 233 -16.45 -0.95 -76.52
N HIS A 234 -16.58 -2.19 -76.04
CA HIS A 234 -16.70 -3.37 -76.89
C HIS A 234 -18.00 -3.36 -77.72
N GLN A 235 -19.13 -3.05 -77.10
CA GLN A 235 -20.44 -2.97 -77.76
C GLN A 235 -20.56 -1.84 -78.79
N ILE A 236 -19.88 -0.71 -78.57
CA ILE A 236 -19.85 0.39 -79.55
C ILE A 236 -18.84 0.08 -80.68
N GLY A 237 -17.76 -0.63 -80.40
CA GLY A 237 -16.72 -0.97 -81.38
C GLY A 237 -17.16 -1.98 -82.43
N THR A 238 -18.04 -2.92 -82.10
CA THR A 238 -18.56 -3.96 -83.01
C THR A 238 -19.38 -3.40 -84.19
N PRO A 239 -20.38 -2.51 -84.00
CA PRO A 239 -21.11 -1.89 -85.12
C PRO A 239 -20.28 -0.85 -85.89
N LEU A 240 -19.30 -0.21 -85.24
CA LEU A 240 -18.39 0.72 -85.93
C LEU A 240 -17.43 -0.02 -86.88
N SER A 241 -16.92 -1.19 -86.46
CA SER A 241 -16.14 -2.07 -87.34
C SER A 241 -16.98 -2.61 -88.49
N SER A 242 -18.26 -2.93 -88.27
CA SER A 242 -19.13 -3.38 -89.37
C SER A 242 -19.43 -2.26 -90.36
N LEU A 243 -19.59 -1.01 -89.93
CA LEU A 243 -19.75 0.13 -90.84
C LEU A 243 -18.46 0.44 -91.63
N MET A 244 -17.30 0.41 -90.99
CA MET A 244 -16.00 0.60 -91.66
C MET A 244 -15.73 -0.47 -92.72
N ALA A 245 -16.21 -1.70 -92.54
CA ALA A 245 -16.04 -2.78 -93.51
C ALA A 245 -16.82 -2.57 -94.83
N TRP A 246 -17.77 -1.62 -94.86
CA TRP A 246 -18.57 -1.26 -96.03
C TRP A 246 -18.09 0.01 -96.75
N LEU A 247 -17.06 0.69 -96.23
CA LEU A 247 -16.38 1.84 -96.84
C LEU A 247 -15.08 1.41 -97.52
#